data_AF-A0A916SA65-F1
#
_entry.id   AF-A0A916SA65-F1
#
_cell.length_a   1.000
_cell.length_b   1.000
_cell.length_c   1.000
_cell.angle_alpha   90.00
_cell.angle_beta   90.00
_cell.angle_gamma   90.00
#
_symmetry.space_group_name_H-M   'P 1'
#
loop_
_entity.id
_entity.type
_entity.pdbx_description
1 polymer ?
#
loop_
_entity_poly.entity_id
_entity_poly.type
_entity_poly.pdbx_seq_one_letter_code
_entity_poly.pdbx_strand_id
1 'polypeptide(L)' 'MKKHCCEDMNYHANLKCDIHENSFECPDKIIIFDEKDNDYGLIIHDGGSSSIGIDFCPWCGSRL' A
#
# COMPACT_ATOMS: atom_id res chain seq x y z
N MET A 1 10.94 3.22 11.33
CA MET A 1 9.90 3.48 10.32
C MET A 1 10.55 4.24 9.18
N LYS A 2 10.47 3.73 7.95
CA LYS A 2 10.81 4.56 6.78
C LYS A 2 9.82 5.72 6.77
N LYS A 3 10.32 6.94 6.56
CA LYS A 3 9.47 8.12 6.47
C LYS A 3 8.84 8.12 5.08
N HIS A 4 7.56 7.76 4.99
CA HIS A 4 6.79 7.90 3.75
C HIS A 4 6.56 9.39 3.44
N CYS A 5 6.23 9.69 2.19
CA CYS A 5 6.15 11.07 1.69
C CYS A 5 5.07 11.94 2.34
N CYS A 6 3.98 11.35 2.86
CA CYS A 6 2.94 12.03 3.62
C CYS A 6 2.30 11.10 4.66
N GLU A 7 1.44 11.66 5.51
CA GLU A 7 0.73 10.93 6.57
C GLU A 7 -0.21 9.86 6.02
N ASP A 8 -0.95 10.15 4.94
CA ASP A 8 -1.85 9.18 4.30
C ASP A 8 -1.08 7.97 3.75
N MET A 9 0.03 8.21 3.05
CA MET A 9 0.87 7.13 2.54
C MET A 9 1.46 6.31 3.70
N ASN A 10 1.91 6.98 4.77
CA ASN A 10 2.39 6.29 5.97
C ASN A 10 1.31 5.41 6.60
N TYR A 11 0.09 5.92 6.71
CA TYR A 11 -1.04 5.18 7.25
C TYR A 11 -1.34 3.94 6.38
N HIS A 12 -1.57 4.11 5.08
CA HIS A 12 -1.98 3.00 4.21
C HIS A 12 -0.87 1.96 3.98
N ALA A 13 0.39 2.38 3.88
CA ALA A 13 1.52 1.45 3.77
C ALA A 13 1.65 0.56 5.02
N ASN A 14 1.39 1.12 6.21
CA ASN A 14 1.52 0.41 7.48
C ASN A 14 0.21 -0.16 8.04
N LEU A 15 -0.93 0.06 7.38
CA LEU A 15 -2.23 -0.45 7.81
C LEU A 15 -2.15 -1.97 7.97
N LYS A 16 -2.53 -2.47 9.16
CA LYS A 16 -2.69 -3.88 9.46
C LYS A 16 -4.17 -4.14 9.70
N CYS A 17 -4.68 -5.20 9.08
CA CYS A 17 -6.05 -5.64 9.30
C CYS A 17 -6.04 -6.74 10.37
N ASP A 18 -6.82 -6.56 11.43
CA ASP A 18 -6.96 -7.58 12.48
C ASP A 18 -8.11 -8.56 12.18
N ILE A 19 -8.83 -8.36 11.06
CA ILE A 19 -10.00 -9.16 10.64
C ILE A 19 -9.60 -10.21 9.60
N HIS A 20 -8.75 -9.84 8.64
CA HIS A 20 -8.35 -10.71 7.52
C HIS A 20 -6.91 -11.18 7.72
N GLU A 21 -6.66 -12.48 7.58
CA GLU A 21 -5.29 -13.03 7.65
C GLU A 21 -4.44 -12.54 6.47
N ASN A 22 -5.06 -12.41 5.30
CA ASN A 22 -4.41 -11.97 4.09
C ASN A 22 -4.72 -10.48 3.81
N SER A 23 -3.66 -9.68 3.64
CA SER A 23 -3.76 -8.27 3.28
C SER A 23 -4.58 -8.02 2.01
N PHE A 24 -4.56 -8.93 1.03
CA PHE A 24 -5.31 -8.78 -0.23
C PHE A 24 -6.82 -8.96 -0.06
N GLU A 25 -7.27 -9.58 1.03
CA GLU A 25 -8.70 -9.76 1.33
C GLU A 25 -9.30 -8.56 2.07
N CYS A 26 -8.47 -7.70 2.66
CA CYS A 26 -8.94 -6.52 3.36
C CYS A 26 -9.28 -5.40 2.37
N PRO A 27 -10.54 -4.95 2.28
CA PRO A 27 -10.94 -3.90 1.34
C PRO A 27 -10.37 -2.51 1.68
N ASP A 28 -9.93 -2.31 2.92
CA ASP A 28 -9.33 -1.06 3.39
C ASP A 28 -7.80 -1.05 3.19
N LYS A 29 -7.19 -2.20 2.93
CA LYS A 29 -5.76 -2.33 2.67
C LYS A 29 -5.49 -2.11 1.18
N ILE A 30 -5.19 -0.87 0.83
CA ILE A 30 -5.02 -0.45 -0.57
C ILE A 30 -3.56 -0.35 -1.02
N ILE A 31 -2.61 -0.16 -0.10
CA ILE A 31 -1.17 -0.05 -0.42
C ILE A 31 -0.41 -1.24 0.15
N ILE A 32 0.38 -1.87 -0.69
CA ILE A 32 1.50 -2.74 -0.29
C ILE A 32 2.81 -1.97 -0.46
N PHE A 33 3.73 -2.19 0.47
CA PHE A 33 5.06 -1.61 0.42
C PHE A 33 6.08 -2.75 0.48
N ASP A 34 6.91 -2.87 -0.56
CA ASP A 34 8.01 -3.81 -0.58
C ASP A 34 9.25 -3.15 0.05
N GLU A 35 9.64 -3.61 1.24
CA GLU A 35 10.77 -3.02 1.95
C GLU A 35 12.12 -3.26 1.25
N LYS A 36 12.23 -4.38 0.53
CA LYS A 36 13.47 -4.84 -0.11
C LYS A 36 13.77 -3.99 -1.35
N ASP A 37 12.76 -3.82 -2.19
CA ASP A 37 12.90 -3.07 -3.45
C ASP A 37 12.53 -1.58 -3.28
N ASN A 38 11.96 -1.21 -2.13
CA ASN A 38 11.52 0.15 -1.76
C ASN A 38 10.41 0.69 -2.69
N ASP A 39 9.58 -0.20 -3.20
CA ASP A 39 8.52 0.11 -4.14
C ASP A 39 7.14 0.00 -3.50
N TYR A 40 6.18 0.70 -4.09
CA TYR A 40 4.79 0.71 -3.66
C TYR A 40 3.91 0.08 -4.73
N GLY A 41 2.96 -0.73 -4.27
CA GLY A 41 1.91 -1.30 -5.09
C GLY A 41 0.53 -0.85 -4.60
N LEU A 42 -0.36 -0.54 -5.54
CA LEU A 42 -1.79 -0.42 -5.29
C LEU A 42 -2.44 -1.80 -5.48
N ILE A 43 -3.11 -2.32 -4.45
CA ILE A 43 -3.82 -3.60 -4.52
C ILE A 43 -5.00 -3.48 -5.49
N ILE A 44 -5.21 -4.52 -6.30
CA ILE A 44 -6.39 -4.69 -7.15
C ILE A 44 -7.32 -5.69 -6.46
N HIS A 45 -8.47 -5.22 -5.97
CA HIS A 45 -9.46 -6.08 -5.32
C HIS A 45 -10.39 -6.77 -6.34
N ASP A 46 -9.81 -7.62 -7.19
CA ASP A 46 -10.51 -8.45 -8.18
C ASP A 46 -10.84 -9.87 -7.68
N GLY A 47 -10.58 -10.14 -6.40
CA GLY A 47 -10.68 -11.47 -5.79
C GLY A 47 -9.38 -12.29 -5.85
N GLY A 48 -8.31 -11.74 -6.42
CA GLY A 48 -6.96 -12.32 -6.43
C GLY A 48 -5.98 -11.57 -5.52
N SER A 49 -4.68 -11.77 -5.79
CA SER A 49 -3.57 -11.09 -5.10
C SER A 49 -2.77 -10.18 -6.03
N SER A 50 -3.46 -9.56 -6.99
CA SER A 50 -2.88 -8.66 -7.98
C SER A 50 -2.59 -7.28 -7.36
N SER A 51 -1.53 -6.64 -7.85
CA SER A 51 -1.24 -5.24 -7.55
C SER A 51 -0.57 -4.56 -8.75
N ILE A 52 -0.64 -3.24 -8.80
CA ILE A 52 0.05 -2.43 -9.80
C ILE A 52 1.05 -1.51 -9.10
N GLY A 53 2.29 -1.48 -9.61
CA GLY A 53 3.31 -0.55 -9.11
C GLY A 53 2.92 0.91 -9.35
N ILE A 54 3.25 1.78 -8.40
CA ILE A 54 2.99 3.22 -8.49
C ILE A 54 4.27 4.03 -8.26
N ASP A 55 4.49 5.04 -9.10
CA ASP A 55 5.66 5.94 -9.02
C ASP A 55 5.36 7.25 -8.26
N PHE A 56 4.08 7.53 -8.03
CA PHE A 56 3.62 8.77 -7.40
C PHE A 56 2.58 8.47 -6.32
N CYS A 57 2.70 9.19 -5.21
CA CYS A 57 1.76 9.12 -4.11
C CYS A 57 0.35 9.55 -4.55
N PRO A 58 -0.69 8.71 -4.34
CA PRO A 58 -2.07 9.07 -4.69
C PRO A 58 -2.63 10.27 -3.94
N TRP A 59 -2.03 10.62 -2.79
CA TRP A 59 -2.52 11.68 -1.91
C TRP A 59 -1.79 13.01 -2.09
N CYS A 60 -0.46 13.01 -2.08
CA CYS A 60 0.33 14.24 -2.14
C CYS A 60 1.04 14.48 -3.48
N GLY A 61 0.97 13.52 -4.42
CA GLY A 61 1.61 13.63 -5.73
C GLY A 61 3.14 13.60 -5.72
N SER A 62 3.78 13.36 -4.57
CA SER A 62 5.23 13.20 -4.49
C SER A 62 5.68 11.92 -5.21
N ARG A 63 6.83 11.98 -5.88
CA ARG A 63 7.50 10.81 -6.42
C ARG A 63 7.95 9.88 -5.28
N LEU A 64 7.75 8.57 -5.45
CA LEU A 64 8.04 7.52 -4.47
C LEU A 64 9.44 6.92 -4.63
#